data_AF-A0A2R6H1N6-F1
#
_entry.id   AF-A0A2R6H1N6-F1
#
_cell.length_a   1.000
_cell.length_b   1.000
_cell.length_c   1.000
_cell.angle_alpha   90.00
_cell.angle_beta   90.00
_cell.angle_gamma   90.00
#
_symmetry.space_group_name_H-M   'P 1'
#
loop_
_entity.id
_entity.type
_entity.pdbx_description
1 polymer ?
#
loop_
_entity_poly.entity_id
_entity_poly.type
_entity_poly.pdbx_seq_one_letter_code
_entity_poly.pdbx_strand_id
1 'polypeptide(L)' 'MRSPDPDRLAAADTDRPDVELSMTVVRYADRPDRCTIYPPEATGDARMSTWLSGNYGAFVALAGMQ' A
#
# COMPACT_ATOMS: atom_id res chain seq x y z
N MET A 1 7.32 10.08 -29.38
CA MET A 1 7.16 9.60 -28.00
C MET A 1 6.11 8.49 -28.04
N ARG A 2 6.49 7.21 -27.86
CA ARG A 2 5.55 6.08 -27.98
C ARG A 2 4.68 6.05 -26.72
N SER A 3 3.36 6.19 -26.88
CA SER A 3 2.42 6.04 -25.76
C SER A 3 2.55 4.62 -25.20
N PRO A 4 2.58 4.43 -23.86
CA PRO A 4 2.55 3.09 -23.30
C PRO A 4 1.24 2.42 -23.68
N ASP A 5 1.35 1.18 -24.13
CA ASP A 5 0.22 0.33 -24.50
C ASP A 5 -0.64 0.05 -23.25
N PRO A 6 -1.95 0.36 -23.24
CA PRO A 6 -2.81 0.13 -22.08
C PRO A 6 -2.89 -1.34 -21.69
N ASP A 7 -2.73 -2.27 -22.64
CA ASP A 7 -2.77 -3.71 -22.36
C ASP A 7 -1.50 -4.20 -21.64
N ARG A 8 -0.38 -3.46 -21.75
CA ARG A 8 0.87 -3.76 -21.01
C ARG A 8 0.75 -3.46 -19.50
N LEU A 9 -0.11 -2.52 -19.10
CA LEU A 9 -0.39 -2.23 -17.70
C LEU A 9 -1.33 -3.27 -17.07
N ALA A 10 -2.25 -3.84 -17.85
CA ALA A 10 -3.16 -4.88 -17.39
C ALA A 10 -2.48 -6.27 -17.29
N ALA A 11 -1.50 -6.55 -18.15
CA ALA A 11 -0.69 -7.78 -18.08
C ALA A 11 0.42 -7.74 -17.02
N ALA A 12 0.48 -6.68 -16.20
CA ALA A 12 1.42 -6.56 -15.11
C ALA A 12 0.99 -7.45 -13.92
N ASP A 13 1.44 -8.69 -14.02
CA ASP A 13 1.96 -9.48 -12.91
C ASP A 13 0.94 -10.11 -11.94
N THR A 14 0.41 -11.25 -12.35
CA THR A 14 -0.26 -12.22 -11.45
C THR A 14 0.75 -12.98 -10.58
N ASP A 15 2.07 -12.75 -10.75
CA ASP A 15 3.15 -13.30 -9.92
C ASP A 15 3.62 -12.28 -8.86
N ARG A 16 2.71 -11.40 -8.41
CA ARG A 16 2.99 -10.60 -7.23
C ARG A 16 3.03 -11.55 -6.02
N PRO A 17 4.17 -11.66 -5.30
CA PRO A 17 4.22 -12.51 -4.12
C PRO A 17 3.17 -12.04 -3.11
N ASP A 18 2.48 -12.99 -2.49
CA ASP A 18 1.59 -12.73 -1.36
C ASP A 18 2.47 -12.31 -0.18
N VAL A 19 2.71 -11.00 -0.07
CA VAL A 19 3.47 -10.37 1.01
C VAL A 19 2.50 -10.05 2.13
N GLU A 20 2.82 -10.53 3.33
CA GLU A 20 2.09 -10.13 4.52
C GLU A 20 2.28 -8.63 4.75
N LEU A 21 1.18 -7.92 4.95
CA LEU A 21 1.20 -6.49 5.24
C LEU A 21 0.63 -6.24 6.62
N SER A 22 1.40 -5.52 7.43
CA SER A 22 0.97 -5.02 8.73
C SER A 22 0.49 -3.58 8.61
N MET A 23 -0.48 -3.22 9.45
CA MET A 23 -1.07 -1.89 9.52
C MET A 23 -0.98 -1.34 10.95
N THR A 24 -0.58 -0.08 11.10
CA THR A 24 -0.61 0.64 12.38
C THR A 24 -1.39 1.94 12.21
N VAL A 25 -2.34 2.18 13.12
CA VAL A 25 -3.20 3.37 13.11
C VAL A 25 -2.88 4.25 14.30
N VAL A 26 -2.60 5.52 14.02
CA VAL A 26 -2.41 6.57 15.02
C VAL A 26 -3.65 7.45 15.03
N ARG A 27 -4.27 7.58 16.20
CA ARG A 27 -5.46 8.41 16.40
C ARG A 27 -5.09 9.85 16.74
N TYR A 28 -5.83 10.80 16.18
CA TYR A 28 -5.68 12.22 16.51
C TYR A 28 -7.02 12.82 16.93
N ALA A 29 -7.00 13.78 17.85
CA ALA A 29 -8.23 14.43 18.33
C ALA A 29 -8.84 15.38 17.28
N ASP A 30 -7.99 16.15 16.59
CA ASP A 30 -8.43 17.29 15.76
C ASP A 30 -8.20 17.08 14.26
N ARG A 31 -7.86 15.87 13.83
CA ARG A 31 -7.58 15.55 12.42
C ARG A 31 -7.86 14.08 12.13
N PRO A 32 -8.00 13.68 10.84
CA PRO A 32 -8.19 12.29 10.48
C PRO A 32 -7.08 11.41 11.03
N ASP A 33 -7.48 10.20 11.45
CA ASP A 33 -6.54 9.17 11.87
C ASP A 33 -5.58 8.84 10.75
N ARG A 34 -4.31 8.64 11.10
CA ARG A 34 -3.29 8.24 10.15
C ARG A 34 -3.05 6.75 10.23
N CYS A 35 -2.83 6.16 9.08
CA CYS A 35 -2.57 4.75 8.91
C CYS A 35 -1.27 4.59 8.14
N THR A 36 -0.43 3.69 8.62
CA THR A 36 0.81 3.28 7.96
C THR A 36 0.75 1.78 7.72
N ILE A 37 0.96 1.38 6.47
CA ILE A 37 1.07 -0.02 6.02
C ILE A 37 2.52 -0.31 5.65
N TYR A 38 3.03 -1.47 6.05
CA TYR A 38 4.41 -1.89 5.79
C TYR A 38 4.55 -3.43 5.84
N PRO A 39 5.56 -4.02 5.18
CA PRO A 39 5.93 -5.41 5.38
C PRO A 39 6.56 -5.57 6.79
N PRO A 40 6.07 -6.48 7.64
CA PRO A 40 6.56 -6.65 9.01
C PRO A 40 8.03 -7.12 9.07
N GLU A 41 8.48 -7.88 8.07
CA GLU A 41 9.86 -8.35 7.94
C GLU A 41 10.85 -7.26 7.48
N ALA A 42 10.36 -6.14 6.95
CA ALA A 42 11.22 -5.05 6.50
C ALA A 42 11.85 -4.31 7.69
N THR A 43 13.17 -4.12 7.64
CA THR A 43 13.95 -3.42 8.67
C THR A 43 14.86 -2.36 8.04
N GLY A 44 15.38 -1.43 8.86
CA GLY A 44 16.30 -0.38 8.41
C GLY A 44 15.78 0.41 7.21
N ASP A 45 16.64 0.60 6.22
CA ASP A 45 16.33 1.38 5.00
C ASP A 45 15.18 0.78 4.20
N ALA A 46 15.06 -0.55 4.15
CA ALA A 46 13.96 -1.22 3.45
C ALA A 46 12.60 -0.86 4.06
N ARG A 47 12.53 -0.73 5.40
CA ARG A 47 11.30 -0.28 6.07
C ARG A 47 10.99 1.17 5.75
N MET A 48 12.02 2.02 5.68
CA MET A 48 11.87 3.46 5.40
C MET A 48 11.50 3.75 3.93
N SER A 49 11.76 2.82 3.01
CA SER A 49 11.42 2.97 1.59
C SER A 49 10.14 2.22 1.17
N THR A 50 9.68 1.26 1.97
CA THR A 50 8.58 0.33 1.60
C THR A 50 7.29 0.53 2.41
N TRP A 51 7.21 1.60 3.19
CA TRP A 51 6.01 2.00 3.93
C TRP A 51 5.10 2.94 3.13
N LEU A 52 3.78 2.80 3.30
CA LEU A 52 2.78 3.71 2.76
C LEU A 52 1.96 4.31 3.90
N SER A 53 1.93 5.64 3.98
CA SER A 53 1.16 6.36 5.02
C SER A 53 0.09 7.25 4.42
N GLY A 54 -1.10 7.25 5.03
CA GLY A 54 -2.26 8.00 4.56
C GLY A 54 -3.32 8.21 5.64
N ASN A 55 -4.42 8.86 5.28
CA ASN A 55 -5.59 8.94 6.18
C ASN A 55 -6.26 7.56 6.23
N TYR A 56 -6.64 7.09 7.42
CA TYR A 56 -7.19 5.75 7.60
C TYR A 56 -8.40 5.48 6.69
N GLY A 57 -9.30 6.46 6.56
CA GLY A 57 -10.47 6.34 5.68
C GLY A 57 -10.18 6.28 4.17
N ALA A 58 -8.92 6.46 3.74
CA ALA A 58 -8.53 6.29 2.34
C ALA A 58 -8.13 4.83 2.01
N PHE A 59 -7.95 3.96 3.01
CA PHE A 59 -7.59 2.56 2.81
C PHE A 59 -8.86 1.69 2.83
N VAL A 60 -8.92 0.73 1.92
CA VAL A 60 -10.01 -0.25 1.82
C VAL A 60 -9.43 -1.66 1.75
N ALA A 61 -10.18 -2.64 2.27
CA ALA A 61 -9.76 -4.04 2.18
C ALA A 61 -9.77 -4.48 0.72
N LEU A 62 -8.68 -5.11 0.27
CA LEU A 62 -8.55 -5.61 -1.10
C LEU A 62 -9.67 -6.59 -1.47
N ALA A 63 -10.04 -7.47 -0.54
CA ALA A 63 -11.16 -8.41 -0.72
C ALA A 63 -12.52 -7.71 -0.96
N GLY A 64 -12.65 -6.43 -0.63
CA GLY A 64 -13.83 -5.61 -0.87
C GLY A 64 -13.75 -4.70 -2.10
N MET A 65 -12.62 -4.67 -2.82
CA MET A 65 -12.49 -3.95 -4.09
C MET A 65 -12.89 -4.90 -5.23
N GLN A 66 -14.06 -4.67 -5.82
CA GLN A 66 -14.59 -5.39 -6.97
C GLN A 66 -14.49 -4.55 -8.24
#